data_AF-A0AAE4IM81-F1
#
_entry.id   AF-A0AAE4IM81-F1
#
_cell.length_a   1.000
_cell.length_b   1.000
_cell.length_c   1.000
_cell.angle_alpha   90.00
_cell.angle_beta   90.00
_cell.angle_gamma   90.00
#
_symmetry.space_group_name_H-M   'P 1'
#
loop_
_entity.id
_entity.type
_entity.pdbx_description
1 polymer ?
#
loop_
_entity_poly.entity_id
_entity_poly.type
_entity_poly.pdbx_seq_one_letter_code
_entity_poly.pdbx_strand_id
1 'polypeptide(L)'
;MKPEKVVLELEALAEAIGYSIRKEKGSFVSDHCVVSGEKCIVLNTRRTVESQIGALARVLQRDSATEQIFIKPSVRKFLDEFWAKEAQKQSVKASTDDQEEVSSDDQDKASTDDQEKVSSDDQEEASSDDQDIPQTSELS
;
A
#
# COMPACT_ATOMS: atom_id res chain seq x y z
N MET A 1 16.88 -1.22 -12.01
CA MET A 1 16.28 -1.46 -13.35
C MET A 1 15.42 -0.26 -13.72
N LYS A 2 15.18 0.00 -15.01
CA LYS A 2 14.18 1.00 -15.42
C LYS A 2 12.77 0.46 -15.15
N PRO A 3 11.84 1.26 -14.62
CA PRO A 3 10.49 0.80 -14.24
C PRO A 3 9.71 0.25 -15.44
N GLU A 4 9.92 0.82 -16.63
CA GLU A 4 9.28 0.37 -17.87
C GLU A 4 9.59 -1.09 -18.21
N LYS A 5 10.83 -1.53 -17.96
CA LYS A 5 11.21 -2.93 -18.18
C LYS A 5 10.57 -3.86 -17.16
N VAL A 6 10.40 -3.39 -15.93
CA VAL A 6 9.75 -4.18 -14.87
C VAL A 6 8.29 -4.43 -15.23
N VAL A 7 7.56 -3.44 -15.74
CA VAL A 7 6.18 -3.65 -16.22
C VAL A 7 6.13 -4.74 -17.28
N LEU A 8 6.95 -4.65 -18.32
CA LEU A 8 6.97 -5.65 -19.39
C LEU A 8 7.26 -7.07 -18.87
N GLU A 9 8.19 -7.20 -17.93
CA GLU A 9 8.48 -8.50 -17.32
C GLU A 9 7.31 -8.99 -16.45
N LEU A 10 6.64 -8.13 -15.68
CA LEU A 10 5.47 -8.50 -14.90
C LEU A 10 4.27 -8.88 -15.78
N GLU A 11 4.07 -8.20 -16.90
CA GLU A 11 3.06 -8.55 -17.90
C GLU A 11 3.32 -9.97 -18.43
N ALA A 12 4.56 -10.26 -18.86
CA ALA A 12 4.93 -11.59 -19.34
C ALA A 12 4.76 -12.68 -18.27
N LEU A 13 5.05 -12.38 -16.99
CA LEU A 13 4.85 -13.32 -15.89
C LEU A 13 3.36 -13.60 -15.64
N ALA A 14 2.51 -12.57 -15.70
CA ALA A 14 1.07 -12.74 -15.54
C ALA A 14 0.48 -13.59 -16.67
N GLU A 15 0.89 -13.36 -17.91
CA GLU A 15 0.49 -14.19 -19.06
C GLU A 15 0.97 -15.65 -18.89
N ALA A 16 2.19 -15.87 -18.37
CA ALA A 16 2.71 -17.20 -18.11
C ALA A 16 1.92 -17.97 -17.03
N ILE A 17 1.27 -17.26 -16.09
CA ILE A 17 0.39 -17.85 -15.07
C ILE A 17 -1.02 -18.16 -15.64
N GLY A 18 -1.34 -17.65 -16.82
CA GLY A 18 -2.65 -17.80 -17.45
C GLY A 18 -3.59 -16.62 -17.21
N TYR A 19 -3.08 -15.44 -16.83
CA TYR A 19 -3.87 -14.22 -16.84
C TYR A 19 -3.93 -13.60 -18.24
N SER A 20 -5.10 -13.14 -18.64
CA SER A 20 -5.26 -12.29 -19.84
C SER A 20 -5.13 -10.81 -19.48
N ILE A 21 -4.22 -10.09 -20.14
CA ILE A 21 -4.02 -8.66 -19.88
C ILE A 21 -4.85 -7.82 -20.85
N ARG A 22 -5.71 -6.94 -20.33
CA ARG A 22 -6.47 -5.96 -21.13
C ARG A 22 -6.04 -4.56 -20.75
N LYS A 23 -5.58 -3.78 -21.73
CA LYS A 23 -5.18 -2.39 -21.55
C LYS A 23 -6.37 -1.50 -21.89
N GLU A 24 -6.88 -0.80 -20.88
CA GLU A 24 -8.06 0.04 -21.04
C GLU A 24 -7.77 1.47 -20.55
N LYS A 25 -8.54 2.42 -21.06
CA LYS A 25 -8.45 3.84 -20.72
C LYS A 25 -9.69 4.19 -19.91
N GLY A 26 -9.53 4.42 -18.61
CA GLY A 26 -10.66 4.74 -17.75
C GLY A 26 -10.23 5.39 -16.44
N SER A 27 -11.19 5.57 -15.52
CA SER A 27 -10.95 6.10 -14.17
C SER A 27 -10.76 4.99 -13.12
N PHE A 28 -10.68 3.73 -13.53
CA PHE A 28 -10.59 2.59 -12.60
C PHE A 28 -9.16 2.36 -12.11
N VAL A 29 -9.06 1.69 -10.95
CA VAL A 29 -7.80 1.18 -10.40
C VAL A 29 -7.52 -0.18 -11.04
N SER A 30 -6.30 -0.38 -11.53
CA SER A 30 -5.89 -1.67 -12.08
C SER A 30 -5.92 -2.73 -10.98
N ASP A 31 -6.68 -3.80 -11.17
CA ASP A 31 -6.76 -4.95 -10.25
C ASP A 31 -6.98 -6.25 -11.06
N HIS A 32 -6.94 -7.39 -10.38
CA HIS A 32 -7.36 -8.67 -10.96
C HIS A 32 -8.88 -8.78 -10.99
N CYS A 33 -9.39 -9.32 -12.09
CA CYS A 33 -10.79 -9.63 -12.26
C CYS A 33 -10.91 -11.08 -12.75
N VAL A 34 -11.91 -11.81 -12.27
CA VAL A 34 -12.25 -13.14 -12.77
C VAL A 34 -13.53 -13.01 -13.57
N VAL A 35 -13.45 -13.19 -14.89
CA VAL A 35 -14.60 -13.10 -15.79
C VAL A 35 -14.89 -14.50 -16.31
N SER A 36 -16.08 -15.03 -16.02
CA SER A 36 -16.47 -16.37 -16.51
C SER A 36 -15.51 -17.50 -16.12
N GLY A 37 -14.83 -17.37 -14.98
CA GLY A 37 -13.80 -18.33 -14.51
C GLY A 37 -12.41 -18.09 -15.11
N GLU A 38 -12.28 -17.18 -16.08
CA GLU A 38 -11.00 -16.79 -16.67
C GLU A 38 -10.40 -15.63 -15.89
N LYS A 39 -9.14 -15.78 -15.49
CA LYS A 39 -8.40 -14.74 -14.78
C LYS A 39 -7.95 -13.68 -15.78
N CYS A 40 -8.32 -12.43 -15.54
CA CYS A 40 -7.90 -11.30 -16.37
C CYS A 40 -7.41 -10.14 -15.50
N ILE A 41 -6.47 -9.37 -16.05
CA ILE A 41 -5.95 -8.16 -15.41
C ILE A 41 -6.28 -6.99 -16.32
N VAL A 42 -7.02 -6.02 -15.79
CA VAL A 42 -7.30 -4.79 -16.52
C VAL A 42 -6.29 -3.72 -16.08
N LEU A 43 -5.45 -3.29 -17.01
CA LEU A 43 -4.44 -2.27 -16.78
C LEU A 43 -4.90 -0.92 -17.30
N ASN A 44 -4.96 0.06 -16.40
CA ASN A 44 -5.23 1.44 -16.76
C ASN A 44 -3.98 2.11 -17.33
N THR A 45 -4.04 2.44 -18.62
CA THR A 45 -2.94 3.10 -19.36
C THR A 45 -2.74 4.57 -18.99
N ARG A 46 -3.69 5.21 -18.29
CA ARG A 46 -3.57 6.60 -17.81
C ARG A 46 -2.75 6.73 -16.53
N ARG A 47 -2.51 5.63 -15.82
CA ARG A 47 -1.77 5.61 -14.55
C ARG A 47 -0.27 5.58 -14.79
N THR A 48 0.50 6.03 -13.79
CA THR A 48 1.96 5.98 -13.82
C THR A 48 2.45 4.53 -13.85
N VAL A 49 3.63 4.34 -14.42
CA VAL A 49 4.30 3.02 -14.51
C VAL A 49 4.42 2.36 -13.14
N GLU A 50 4.78 3.12 -12.10
CA GLU A 50 4.87 2.63 -10.72
C GLU A 50 3.53 2.11 -10.19
N SER A 51 2.42 2.78 -10.51
CA SER A 51 1.09 2.33 -10.11
C SER A 51 0.69 1.04 -10.83
N GLN A 52 1.09 0.88 -12.10
CA GLN A 52 0.84 -0.35 -12.86
C GLN A 52 1.66 -1.52 -12.31
N ILE A 53 2.93 -1.28 -12.00
CA ILE A 53 3.81 -2.25 -11.32
C ILE A 53 3.17 -2.70 -10.01
N GLY A 54 2.72 -1.75 -9.18
CA GLY A 54 2.13 -2.08 -7.89
C GLY A 54 0.81 -2.86 -7.99
N ALA A 55 0.02 -2.63 -9.04
CA ALA A 55 -1.17 -3.44 -9.32
C ALA A 55 -0.78 -4.87 -9.72
N LEU A 56 0.10 -5.03 -10.71
CA LEU A 56 0.57 -6.34 -11.16
C LEU A 56 1.23 -7.13 -10.03
N ALA A 57 2.10 -6.48 -9.26
CA ALA A 57 2.77 -7.07 -8.11
C ALA A 57 1.78 -7.61 -7.07
N ARG A 58 0.69 -6.88 -6.79
CA ARG A 58 -0.36 -7.32 -5.85
C ARG A 58 -1.13 -8.53 -6.38
N VAL A 59 -1.43 -8.56 -7.67
CA VAL A 59 -2.09 -9.73 -8.30
C VAL A 59 -1.21 -10.96 -8.21
N LEU A 60 0.06 -10.82 -8.57
CA LEU A 60 1.05 -11.90 -8.50
C LEU A 60 1.27 -12.39 -7.07
N GLN A 61 1.25 -11.49 -6.07
CA GLN A 61 1.39 -11.89 -4.67
C GLN A 61 0.25 -12.79 -4.17
N ARG A 62 -0.98 -12.52 -4.64
CA ARG A 62 -2.18 -13.28 -4.23
C ARG A 62 -2.25 -14.65 -4.89
N ASP A 63 -1.69 -14.79 -6.09
CA ASP A 63 -1.74 -16.03 -6.84
C ASP A 63 -0.56 -16.95 -6.51
N SER A 64 -0.84 -18.13 -5.97
CA SER A 64 0.18 -19.15 -5.65
C SER A 64 0.90 -19.68 -6.89
N ALA A 65 0.33 -19.50 -8.09
CA ALA A 65 0.99 -19.88 -9.34
C ALA A 65 2.26 -19.04 -9.64
N THR A 66 2.41 -17.88 -9.00
CA THR A 66 3.62 -17.05 -9.10
C THR A 66 4.88 -17.78 -8.61
N GLU A 67 4.75 -18.71 -7.66
CA GLU A 67 5.89 -19.49 -7.16
C GLU A 67 6.31 -20.61 -8.13
N GLN A 68 5.40 -21.02 -9.02
CA GLN A 68 5.62 -22.11 -9.97
C GLN A 68 6.30 -21.64 -11.26
N ILE A 69 6.35 -20.33 -11.51
CA ILE A 69 6.96 -19.75 -12.70
C ILE A 69 8.40 -19.27 -12.44
N PHE A 70 9.20 -19.24 -13.50
CA PHE A 70 10.56 -18.70 -13.44
C PHE A 70 10.53 -17.16 -13.42
N ILE A 71 10.90 -16.58 -12.27
CA ILE A 71 11.05 -15.13 -12.10
C ILE A 71 12.54 -14.79 -12.05
N LYS A 72 12.98 -13.81 -12.85
CA LYS A 72 14.37 -13.33 -12.81
C LYS A 72 14.70 -12.82 -11.41
N PRO A 73 15.91 -13.12 -10.88
CA PRO A 73 16.30 -12.71 -9.53
C PRO A 73 16.27 -11.18 -9.34
N SER A 74 16.50 -10.41 -10.41
CA SER A 74 16.40 -8.95 -10.38
C SER A 74 14.97 -8.44 -10.18
N VAL A 75 13.96 -9.11 -10.76
CA VAL A 75 12.54 -8.75 -10.59
C VAL A 75 12.05 -9.20 -9.23
N ARG A 76 12.44 -10.40 -8.80
CA ARG A 76 12.07 -10.93 -7.49
C ARG A 76 12.49 -10.00 -6.36
N LYS A 77 13.76 -9.55 -6.35
CA LYS A 77 14.23 -8.55 -5.38
C LYS A 77 13.40 -7.26 -5.37
N PHE A 78 13.03 -6.78 -6.56
CA PHE A 78 12.21 -5.58 -6.69
C PHE A 78 10.80 -5.79 -6.12
N LEU A 79 10.17 -6.94 -6.41
CA LEU A 79 8.86 -7.31 -5.88
C LEU A 79 8.88 -7.47 -4.36
N ASP A 80 9.91 -8.13 -3.82
CA ASP A 80 10.07 -8.32 -2.38
C ASP A 80 10.19 -6.98 -1.65
N GLU A 81 11.01 -6.07 -2.17
CA GLU A 81 11.11 -4.69 -1.64
C GLU A 81 9.79 -3.93 -1.75
N PHE A 82 9.05 -4.11 -2.85
CA PHE A 82 7.77 -3.47 -3.07
C PHE A 82 6.72 -3.97 -2.07
N TRP A 83 6.59 -5.29 -1.90
CA TRP A 83 5.67 -5.90 -0.94
C TRP A 83 6.02 -5.55 0.50
N ALA A 84 7.30 -5.49 0.84
CA ALA A 84 7.75 -5.02 2.16
C ALA A 84 7.34 -3.57 2.44
N LYS A 85 7.39 -2.69 1.42
CA LYS A 85 6.97 -1.28 1.53
C LYS A 85 5.45 -1.14 1.60
N GLU A 86 4.70 -1.92 0.82
CA GLU A 86 3.24 -1.89 0.82
C GLU A 86 2.64 -2.35 2.15
N ALA A 87 3.25 -3.35 2.80
CA ALA A 87 2.84 -3.80 4.13
C ALA A 87 2.88 -2.69 5.18
N GLN A 88 3.82 -1.74 5.05
CA GLN A 88 3.91 -0.59 5.97
C GLN A 88 2.91 0.53 5.63
N LYS A 89 2.43 0.63 4.40
CA LYS A 89 1.44 1.65 3.99
C LYS A 89 0.00 1.31 4.37
N GLN A 90 -0.32 0.03 4.58
CA GLN A 90 -1.68 -0.40 4.90
C GLN A 90 -2.14 -0.01 6.32
N SER A 91 -1.24 0.37 7.22
CA SER A 91 -1.63 0.84 8.56
C SER A 91 -2.22 2.26 8.56
N VAL A 92 -2.14 3.01 7.46
CA VAL A 92 -2.55 4.43 7.40
C VAL A 92 -3.78 4.70 6.52
N LYS A 93 -4.41 3.67 5.94
CA LYS A 93 -5.48 3.82 4.93
C LYS A 93 -6.80 3.10 5.25
N ALA A 94 -7.12 2.90 6.53
CA ALA A 94 -8.48 2.52 6.95
C ALA A 94 -9.48 3.70 6.90
N SER A 95 -9.06 4.89 6.47
CA SER A 95 -9.90 6.08 6.36
C SER A 95 -9.72 6.69 4.98
N THR A 96 -10.57 6.33 4.02
CA THR A 96 -11.13 7.14 2.91
C THR A 96 -11.72 6.14 1.92
N ASP A 97 -12.81 5.48 2.33
CA ASP A 97 -13.90 5.17 1.42
C ASP A 97 -14.84 6.36 1.59
N ASP A 98 -14.80 7.30 0.66
CA ASP A 98 -15.98 8.12 0.40
C ASP A 98 -16.03 8.37 -1.10
N GLN A 99 -17.22 8.10 -1.60
CA GLN A 99 -17.58 7.96 -2.99
C GLN A 99 -17.63 9.34 -3.66
N GLU A 100 -17.98 9.32 -4.93
CA GLU A 100 -18.36 10.47 -5.75
C GLU A 100 -18.93 11.63 -4.95
N GLU A 101 -18.34 12.82 -5.09
CA GLU A 101 -19.13 14.04 -5.03
C GLU A 101 -18.63 14.99 -6.13
N VAL A 102 -19.56 15.24 -7.05
CA VAL A 102 -19.51 16.32 -8.03
C VAL A 102 -19.40 17.64 -7.27
N SER A 103 -18.44 18.51 -7.60
CA SER A 103 -18.53 19.91 -7.18
C SER A 103 -18.73 20.80 -8.40
N SER A 104 -20.01 20.93 -8.74
CA SER A 104 -20.54 22.11 -9.41
C SER A 104 -20.80 23.18 -8.35
N ASP A 105 -20.31 24.38 -8.65
CA ASP A 105 -20.84 25.71 -8.32
C ASP A 105 -21.22 26.15 -6.90
N ASP A 106 -20.96 27.45 -6.73
CA ASP A 106 -21.67 28.44 -5.92
C ASP A 106 -21.34 28.65 -4.43
N GLN A 107 -20.60 29.76 -4.23
CA GLN A 107 -21.00 30.94 -3.46
C GLN A 107 -21.20 30.91 -1.93
N ASP A 108 -20.72 32.03 -1.36
CA ASP A 108 -21.04 32.65 -0.07
C ASP A 108 -20.53 31.97 1.21
N LYS A 109 -20.27 32.65 2.33
CA LYS A 109 -19.90 34.03 2.75
C LYS A 109 -19.97 33.98 4.30
N ALA A 110 -19.18 34.83 4.95
CA ALA A 110 -19.32 35.30 6.35
C ALA A 110 -18.89 34.30 7.46
N SER A 111 -17.88 34.66 8.27
CA SER A 111 -17.95 35.35 9.59
C SER A 111 -18.43 34.39 10.69
N THR A 112 -17.85 34.23 11.88
CA THR A 112 -17.27 35.13 12.91
C THR A 112 -16.36 34.29 13.82
N ASP A 113 -15.21 34.80 14.31
CA ASP A 113 -15.00 35.37 15.66
C ASP A 113 -15.55 34.50 16.82
N ASP A 114 -14.67 33.92 17.65
CA ASP A 114 -14.66 34.18 19.09
C ASP A 114 -13.39 33.61 19.77
N GLN A 115 -12.83 34.43 20.67
CA GLN A 115 -11.70 34.18 21.57
C GLN A 115 -12.16 33.45 22.82
N GLU A 116 -11.31 32.59 23.41
CA GLU A 116 -11.10 32.47 24.87
C GLU A 116 -9.93 31.46 25.09
N LYS A 117 -8.73 31.84 25.59
CA LYS A 117 -8.31 32.08 27.00
C LYS A 117 -8.91 31.01 27.94
N VAL A 118 -8.21 30.30 28.84
CA VAL A 118 -7.04 30.58 29.69
C VAL A 118 -6.81 29.37 30.64
N SER A 119 -5.55 29.17 31.09
CA SER A 119 -5.09 28.50 32.35
C SER A 119 -5.43 27.01 32.58
N SER A 120 -4.56 26.14 33.09
CA SER A 120 -3.77 26.23 34.35
C SER A 120 -2.69 25.10 34.33
N ASP A 121 -1.44 25.36 34.70
CA ASP A 121 -0.77 24.95 35.97
C ASP A 121 -0.94 23.46 36.35
N ASP A 122 0.16 22.69 36.32
CA ASP A 122 0.81 22.18 37.55
C ASP A 122 2.16 21.50 37.22
N GLN A 123 3.19 21.90 37.95
CA GLN A 123 4.49 21.24 38.06
C GLN A 123 4.34 19.94 38.84
N GLU A 124 5.20 18.94 38.62
CA GLU A 124 6.12 18.51 39.68
C GLU A 124 7.14 17.47 39.17
N GLU A 125 8.34 17.67 39.70
CA GLU A 125 9.58 16.96 39.42
C GLU A 125 9.80 15.85 40.47
N ALA A 126 10.50 14.80 40.01
CA ALA A 126 11.54 14.06 40.73
C ALA A 126 11.22 13.04 41.85
N SER A 127 12.17 12.10 41.92
CA SER A 127 12.51 11.11 42.96
C SER A 127 11.66 9.83 43.02
N SER A 128 12.13 8.68 43.48
CA SER A 128 13.41 7.96 43.67
C SER A 128 12.99 6.64 44.34
N ASP A 129 13.91 5.67 44.42
CA ASP A 129 13.85 4.48 45.31
C ASP A 129 12.88 3.35 44.92
N ASP A 130 13.13 2.06 45.11
CA ASP A 130 14.27 1.24 45.55
C ASP A 130 13.80 -0.24 45.42
N GLN A 131 14.74 -1.20 45.52
CA GLN A 131 14.59 -2.63 45.87
C GLN A 131 15.20 -3.64 44.89
N ASP A 132 16.52 -3.81 45.07
CA ASP A 132 17.22 -5.02 45.57
C ASP A 132 16.75 -6.45 45.18
N ILE A 133 17.59 -7.10 44.35
CA ILE A 133 18.14 -8.49 44.26
C ILE A 133 17.39 -9.71 44.91
N PRO A 134 17.57 -10.96 44.40
CA PRO A 134 18.81 -11.72 44.65
C PRO A 134 19.40 -12.50 43.45
N GLN A 135 20.70 -12.72 43.55
CA GLN A 135 21.58 -13.41 42.61
C GLN A 135 21.20 -14.88 42.40
N THR A 136 21.15 -15.31 41.15
CA THR A 136 21.21 -16.74 40.80
C THR A 136 22.67 -17.14 40.62
N SER A 137 23.09 -18.09 41.44
CA SER A 137 24.34 -18.83 41.39
C SER A 137 24.47 -19.65 40.09
N GLU A 138 25.32 -19.19 39.17
CA GLU A 138 26.14 -19.99 38.26
C GLU A 138 27.40 -20.44 39.04
N LEU A 139 28.06 -21.58 38.84
CA LEU A 139 28.08 -22.61 37.81
C LEU A 139 28.67 -23.89 38.44
N SER A 140 28.31 -25.01 37.84
CA SER A 140 28.84 -26.36 38.09
C SER A 140 30.13 -26.63 37.33
#